data_AF-U4QY76-F1
#
_entry.id   AF-U4QY76-F1
#
_cell.length_a   1.000
_cell.length_b   1.000
_cell.length_c   1.000
_cell.angle_alpha   90.00
_cell.angle_beta   90.00
_cell.angle_gamma   90.00
#
_symmetry.space_group_name_H-M   'P 1'
#
loop_
_entity.id
_entity.type
_entity.pdbx_description
1 polymer ?
#
loop_
_entity_poly.entity_id
_entity_poly.type
_entity_poly.pdbx_seq_one_letter_code
_entity_poly.pdbx_strand_id
1 'polypeptide(L)'
;MNNRHRGTMIVGLVLIILGVLFLLSNFGIFEIYFDIFDIGFLFAHFWPMFLIIPGVVFHYAYFTAKAPDAGLLVPGGILFVTGLTCQISMLFDLWSFMWPGFILAVAVGLFELYLFGTREKGLLIPVFILGGLSLIFFTFSLGSSWVLRTYLVPIILILGGILIVTRNRRI
;
A
#
# COMPACT_ATOMS: atom_id res chain seq x y z
N MET A 1 -12.82 -4.17 66.17
CA MET A 1 -13.99 -3.81 65.33
C MET A 1 -13.56 -2.94 64.12
N ASN A 2 -12.65 -3.41 63.24
CA ASN A 2 -12.06 -2.57 62.17
C ASN A 2 -12.21 -3.13 60.72
N ASN A 3 -12.92 -4.26 60.53
CA ASN A 3 -12.95 -4.95 59.24
C ASN A 3 -14.16 -4.56 58.36
N ARG A 4 -15.23 -3.98 58.94
CA ARG A 4 -16.43 -3.60 58.18
C ARG A 4 -16.20 -2.40 57.25
N HIS A 5 -15.43 -1.40 57.67
CA HIS A 5 -15.15 -0.20 56.85
C HIS A 5 -14.20 -0.49 55.68
N ARG A 6 -13.27 -1.44 55.82
CA ARG A 6 -12.36 -1.84 54.75
C ARG A 6 -13.09 -2.54 53.60
N GLY A 7 -14.06 -3.42 53.91
CA GLY A 7 -14.87 -4.11 52.90
C GLY A 7 -15.67 -3.13 52.03
N THR A 8 -16.32 -2.15 52.64
CA THR A 8 -17.08 -1.11 51.91
C THR A 8 -16.19 -0.20 51.05
N MET A 9 -14.96 0.08 51.49
CA MET A 9 -14.01 0.88 50.71
C MET A 9 -13.49 0.12 49.49
N ILE A 10 -13.22 -1.18 49.63
CA ILE A 10 -12.81 -2.05 48.52
C ILE A 10 -13.95 -2.18 47.51
N VAL A 11 -15.19 -2.40 47.98
CA VAL A 11 -16.36 -2.48 47.10
C VAL A 11 -16.58 -1.15 46.36
N GLY A 12 -16.46 -0.01 47.04
CA GLY A 12 -16.54 1.31 46.42
C GLY A 12 -15.46 1.55 45.37
N LEU A 13 -14.21 1.18 45.67
CA LEU A 13 -13.09 1.27 44.72
C LEU A 13 -13.33 0.41 43.48
N VAL A 14 -13.81 -0.82 43.66
CA VAL A 14 -14.16 -1.73 42.56
C VAL A 14 -15.28 -1.14 41.69
N LEU A 15 -16.30 -0.53 42.30
CA LEU A 15 -17.41 0.11 41.58
C LEU A 15 -16.96 1.35 40.80
N ILE A 16 -16.05 2.14 41.35
CA ILE A 16 -15.45 3.29 40.66
C ILE A 16 -14.63 2.81 39.46
N ILE A 17 -13.79 1.78 39.64
CA ILE A 17 -13.00 1.20 38.55
C ILE A 17 -13.92 0.64 37.46
N LEU A 18 -14.97 -0.10 37.85
CA LEU A 18 -15.95 -0.66 36.92
C LEU A 18 -16.69 0.46 36.16
N GLY A 19 -17.09 1.52 36.86
CA GLY A 19 -17.77 2.68 36.27
C GLY A 19 -16.87 3.43 35.29
N VAL A 20 -15.60 3.66 35.64
CA VAL A 20 -14.60 4.26 34.75
C VAL A 20 -14.39 3.39 33.51
N LEU A 21 -14.23 2.07 33.67
CA LEU A 21 -14.11 1.13 32.55
C LEU A 21 -15.32 1.20 31.61
N PHE A 22 -16.55 1.25 32.15
CA PHE A 22 -17.78 1.34 31.36
C PHE A 22 -17.93 2.69 30.65
N LEU A 23 -17.45 3.76 31.28
CA LEU A 23 -17.42 5.11 30.69
C LEU A 23 -16.43 5.18 29.52
N LEU A 24 -15.21 4.66 29.70
CA LEU A 24 -14.23 4.56 28.62
C LEU A 24 -14.69 3.65 27.47
N SER A 25 -15.49 2.62 27.77
CA SER A 25 -16.13 1.76 26.76
C SER A 25 -17.17 2.54 25.94
N ASN A 26 -17.97 3.40 26.57
CA ASN A 26 -18.96 4.23 25.86
C ASN A 26 -18.31 5.29 24.96
N PHE A 27 -17.11 5.75 25.30
CA PHE A 27 -16.37 6.68 24.47
C PHE A 27 -15.66 6.01 23.26
N GLY A 28 -15.81 4.70 23.06
CA GLY A 28 -15.16 3.97 21.95
C GLY A 28 -13.63 3.90 22.07
N ILE A 29 -13.05 4.35 23.18
CA ILE A 29 -11.59 4.41 23.38
C ILE A 29 -11.04 2.98 23.56
N PHE A 30 -11.81 2.11 24.23
CA PHE A 30 -11.49 0.70 24.32
C PHE A 30 -11.69 -0.03 22.99
N GLU A 31 -12.70 0.28 22.19
CA GLU A 31 -12.86 -0.33 20.86
C GLU A 31 -11.69 0.04 19.95
N ILE A 32 -11.27 1.31 19.91
CA ILE A 32 -10.10 1.70 19.11
C ILE A 32 -8.82 1.00 19.61
N TYR A 33 -8.55 0.97 20.92
CA TYR A 33 -7.32 0.35 21.44
C TYR A 33 -7.33 -1.20 21.39
N PHE A 34 -8.50 -1.81 21.55
CA PHE A 34 -8.66 -3.27 21.53
C PHE A 34 -8.81 -3.80 20.10
N ASP A 35 -9.42 -3.06 19.17
CA ASP A 35 -9.48 -3.39 17.74
C ASP A 35 -8.10 -3.39 17.08
N ILE A 36 -7.17 -2.49 17.46
CA ILE A 36 -5.79 -2.55 16.95
C ILE A 36 -5.10 -3.87 17.37
N PHE A 37 -5.52 -4.46 18.50
CA PHE A 37 -5.08 -5.79 18.96
C PHE A 37 -5.96 -6.94 18.44
N ASP A 38 -7.08 -6.64 17.79
CA ASP A 38 -7.91 -7.63 17.12
C ASP A 38 -7.21 -8.06 15.82
N ILE A 39 -6.96 -9.36 15.73
CA ILE A 39 -6.41 -9.99 14.54
C ILE A 39 -7.29 -9.67 13.32
N GLY A 40 -8.61 -9.52 13.50
CA GLY A 40 -9.54 -9.16 12.42
C GLY A 40 -9.25 -7.81 11.78
N PHE A 41 -9.04 -6.76 12.58
CA PHE A 41 -8.76 -5.40 12.08
C PHE A 41 -7.40 -5.33 11.38
N LEU A 42 -6.38 -5.98 11.95
CA LEU A 42 -5.04 -6.08 11.36
C LEU A 42 -5.09 -6.78 10.00
N PHE A 43 -5.77 -7.93 9.89
CA PHE A 43 -5.92 -8.62 8.62
C PHE A 43 -6.72 -7.80 7.61
N ALA A 44 -7.77 -7.08 8.03
CA ALA A 44 -8.57 -6.25 7.12
C ALA A 44 -7.75 -5.15 6.42
N HIS A 45 -6.85 -4.47 7.14
CA HIS A 45 -6.08 -3.33 6.62
C HIS A 45 -4.68 -3.69 6.09
N PHE A 46 -4.05 -4.72 6.65
CA PHE A 46 -2.66 -5.09 6.34
C PHE A 46 -2.53 -6.39 5.54
N TRP A 47 -3.63 -7.00 5.06
CA TRP A 47 -3.53 -8.13 4.13
C TRP A 47 -2.63 -7.87 2.89
N PRO A 48 -2.49 -6.65 2.33
CA PRO A 48 -1.61 -6.43 1.19
C PRO A 48 -0.14 -6.71 1.49
N MET A 49 0.26 -6.72 2.77
CA MET A 49 1.60 -7.13 3.19
C MET A 49 1.93 -8.57 2.79
N PHE A 50 0.93 -9.46 2.69
CA PHE A 50 1.13 -10.82 2.17
C PHE A 50 1.52 -10.86 0.69
N LEU A 51 1.29 -9.77 -0.05
CA LEU A 51 1.76 -9.62 -1.44
C LEU A 51 3.12 -8.88 -1.49
N ILE A 52 3.26 -7.81 -0.69
CA ILE A 52 4.49 -7.01 -0.65
C ILE A 52 5.67 -7.85 -0.16
N ILE A 53 5.51 -8.63 0.91
CA ILE A 53 6.60 -9.39 1.52
C ILE A 53 7.19 -10.39 0.51
N PRO A 54 6.42 -11.28 -0.14
CA PRO A 54 6.95 -12.12 -1.22
C PRO A 54 7.58 -11.34 -2.36
N GLY A 55 6.99 -10.21 -2.77
CA GLY A 55 7.55 -9.35 -3.81
C GLY A 55 8.96 -8.84 -3.46
N VAL A 56 9.16 -8.39 -2.22
CA VAL A 56 10.48 -7.97 -1.71
C VAL A 56 11.42 -9.16 -1.56
N VAL A 57 10.94 -10.32 -1.13
CA VAL A 57 11.74 -11.54 -1.03
C VAL A 57 12.27 -11.96 -2.40
N PHE A 58 11.47 -11.89 -3.47
CA PHE A 58 11.93 -12.17 -4.82
C PHE A 58 13.01 -11.19 -5.29
N HIS A 59 12.86 -9.90 -4.99
CA HIS A 59 13.90 -8.90 -5.26
C HIS A 59 15.18 -9.19 -4.48
N TYR A 60 15.07 -9.47 -3.18
CA TYR A 60 16.21 -9.79 -2.32
C TYR A 60 16.93 -11.06 -2.79
N ALA A 61 16.18 -12.09 -3.17
CA ALA A 61 16.71 -13.34 -3.72
C ALA A 61 17.49 -13.08 -5.02
N TYR A 62 16.98 -12.23 -5.91
CA TYR A 62 17.69 -11.85 -7.13
C TYR A 62 19.04 -11.16 -6.84
N PHE A 63 19.08 -10.18 -5.92
CA PHE A 63 20.33 -9.47 -5.62
C PHE A 63 21.35 -10.28 -4.81
N THR A 64 20.90 -11.33 -4.12
CA THR A 64 21.77 -12.19 -3.30
C THR A 64 22.22 -13.46 -4.04
N ALA A 65 21.52 -13.83 -5.11
CA ALA A 65 21.84 -15.03 -5.88
C ALA A 65 23.18 -14.92 -6.62
N LYS A 66 23.97 -16.00 -6.57
CA LYS A 66 25.24 -16.10 -7.32
C LYS A 66 25.05 -16.16 -8.83
N ALA A 67 23.92 -16.71 -9.28
CA ALA A 67 23.47 -16.74 -10.66
C ALA A 67 22.04 -16.18 -10.69
N PRO A 68 21.88 -14.87 -10.89
CA PRO A 68 20.59 -14.22 -10.70
C PRO A 68 19.71 -14.41 -11.94
N ASP A 69 18.61 -15.16 -11.78
CA ASP A 69 17.62 -15.34 -12.84
C ASP A 69 16.70 -14.13 -12.92
N ALA A 70 16.85 -13.35 -13.99
CA ALA A 70 16.02 -12.16 -14.21
C ALA A 70 14.52 -12.48 -14.27
N GLY A 71 14.15 -13.71 -14.63
CA GLY A 71 12.77 -14.20 -14.62
C GLY A 71 12.10 -14.13 -13.26
N LEU A 72 12.87 -14.16 -12.17
CA LEU A 72 12.36 -14.06 -10.79
C LEU A 72 11.88 -12.65 -10.44
N LEU A 73 12.39 -11.60 -11.11
CA LEU A 73 11.91 -10.24 -10.88
C LEU A 73 10.50 -10.04 -11.45
N VAL A 74 10.07 -10.77 -12.48
CA VAL A 74 8.72 -10.60 -13.03
C VAL A 74 7.64 -10.85 -11.97
N PRO A 75 7.58 -12.02 -11.31
CA PRO A 75 6.63 -12.21 -10.21
C PRO A 75 6.95 -11.30 -9.01
N GLY A 76 8.21 -10.96 -8.77
CA GLY A 76 8.62 -10.02 -7.73
C GLY A 76 8.00 -8.62 -7.88
N GLY A 77 8.20 -7.98 -9.04
CA GLY A 77 7.68 -6.66 -9.38
C GLY A 77 6.16 -6.64 -9.44
N ILE A 78 5.54 -7.69 -10.01
CA ILE A 78 4.07 -7.80 -10.02
C ILE A 78 3.54 -7.83 -8.58
N LEU A 79 4.05 -8.73 -7.73
CA LEU A 79 3.58 -8.85 -6.34
C LEU A 79 3.84 -7.59 -5.51
N PHE A 80 4.99 -6.95 -5.73
CA PHE A 80 5.33 -5.72 -5.03
C PHE A 80 4.40 -4.56 -5.40
N VAL A 81 4.20 -4.31 -6.70
CA VAL A 81 3.35 -3.19 -7.15
C VAL A 81 1.86 -3.46 -6.90
N THR A 82 1.40 -4.70 -7.08
CA THR A 82 0.02 -5.06 -6.72
C THR A 82 -0.22 -4.93 -5.21
N GLY A 83 0.72 -5.40 -4.38
CA GLY A 83 0.68 -5.22 -2.93
C GLY A 83 0.64 -3.75 -2.52
N LEU A 84 1.49 -2.90 -3.12
CA LEU A 84 1.45 -1.45 -2.91
C LEU A 84 0.10 -0.84 -3.32
N THR A 85 -0.42 -1.22 -4.48
CA THR A 85 -1.72 -0.74 -4.98
C THR A 85 -2.85 -1.08 -4.01
N CYS A 86 -2.88 -2.33 -3.52
CA CYS A 86 -3.85 -2.78 -2.52
C CYS A 86 -3.65 -2.07 -1.17
N GLN A 87 -2.41 -1.85 -0.73
CA GLN A 87 -2.12 -1.17 0.54
C GLN A 87 -2.57 0.29 0.52
N ILE A 88 -2.30 1.01 -0.58
CA ILE A 88 -2.76 2.39 -0.75
C ILE A 88 -4.29 2.43 -0.82
N SER A 89 -4.90 1.46 -1.51
CA SER A 89 -6.36 1.35 -1.59
C SER A 89 -7.00 1.11 -0.22
N MET A 90 -6.41 0.27 0.63
CA MET A 90 -6.90 0.03 1.99
C MET A 90 -6.70 1.24 2.91
N LEU A 91 -5.60 2.00 2.76
CA LEU A 91 -5.32 3.15 3.62
C LEU A 91 -6.17 4.38 3.29
N PHE A 92 -6.53 4.57 2.02
CA PHE A 92 -7.21 5.79 1.54
C PHE A 92 -8.60 5.52 0.96
N ASP A 93 -9.05 4.26 0.94
CA ASP A 93 -10.30 3.81 0.32
C ASP A 93 -10.43 4.20 -1.17
N LEU A 94 -9.31 4.17 -1.90
CA LEU A 94 -9.18 4.64 -3.29
C LEU A 94 -9.31 3.52 -4.32
N TRP A 95 -10.11 2.49 -4.06
CA TRP A 95 -10.25 1.31 -4.94
C TRP A 95 -10.63 1.66 -6.39
N SER A 96 -11.55 2.61 -6.56
CA SER A 96 -11.96 3.10 -7.88
C SER A 96 -10.83 3.77 -8.66
N PHE A 97 -9.83 4.33 -7.97
CA PHE A 97 -8.69 5.02 -8.58
C PHE A 97 -7.49 4.12 -8.82
N MET A 98 -7.32 3.12 -7.97
CA MET A 98 -6.11 2.31 -7.90
C MET A 98 -6.09 1.11 -8.85
N TRP A 99 -7.24 0.72 -9.42
CA TRP A 99 -7.31 -0.43 -10.34
C TRP A 99 -6.34 -0.41 -11.54
N PRO A 100 -5.98 0.75 -12.16
CA PRO A 100 -4.98 0.76 -13.24
C PRO A 100 -3.58 0.39 -12.73
N GLY A 101 -3.35 0.46 -11.41
CA GLY A 101 -2.15 -0.02 -10.74
C GLY A 101 -1.90 -1.51 -10.92
N PHE A 102 -2.93 -2.35 -11.13
CA PHE A 102 -2.74 -3.76 -11.45
C PHE A 102 -2.13 -3.97 -12.84
N ILE A 103 -2.53 -3.15 -13.81
CA ILE A 103 -1.91 -3.15 -15.17
C ILE A 103 -0.48 -2.63 -15.08
N LEU A 104 -0.26 -1.59 -14.26
CA LEU A 104 1.07 -1.05 -14.00
C LEU A 104 1.98 -2.11 -13.38
N ALA A 105 1.46 -2.96 -12.49
CA ALA A 105 2.24 -4.03 -11.86
C ALA A 105 2.82 -5.01 -12.87
N VAL A 106 2.04 -5.40 -13.89
CA VAL A 106 2.52 -6.24 -14.99
C VAL A 106 3.56 -5.51 -15.83
N ALA A 107 3.33 -4.22 -16.13
CA ALA A 107 4.29 -3.41 -16.87
C ALA A 107 5.64 -3.28 -16.12
N VAL A 108 5.61 -3.08 -14.79
CA VAL A 108 6.80 -2.95 -13.94
C VAL A 108 7.55 -4.28 -13.84
N GLY A 109 6.86 -5.40 -13.60
CA GLY A 109 7.51 -6.71 -13.55
C GLY A 109 8.21 -7.08 -14.88
N LEU A 110 7.57 -6.78 -16.02
CA LEU A 110 8.19 -6.95 -17.33
C LEU A 110 9.34 -5.95 -17.55
N PHE A 111 9.22 -4.72 -17.07
CA PHE A 111 10.28 -3.71 -17.18
C PHE A 111 11.52 -4.10 -16.37
N GLU A 112 11.34 -4.68 -15.18
CA GLU A 112 12.42 -5.23 -14.37
C GLU A 112 13.15 -6.38 -15.09
N LEU A 113 12.42 -7.29 -15.74
CA LEU A 113 13.03 -8.33 -16.60
C LEU A 113 13.87 -7.72 -17.72
N TYR A 114 13.40 -6.65 -18.36
CA TYR A 114 14.17 -5.99 -19.41
C TYR A 114 15.45 -5.34 -18.87
N LEU A 115 15.38 -4.66 -17.73
CA LEU A 115 16.53 -3.96 -17.16
C LEU A 115 17.64 -4.90 -16.69
N PHE A 116 17.24 -6.01 -16.06
CA PHE A 116 18.12 -6.93 -15.34
C PHE A 116 18.39 -8.25 -16.08
N GLY A 117 17.60 -8.56 -17.11
CA GLY A 117 17.77 -9.74 -17.96
C GLY A 117 18.56 -9.46 -19.24
N THR A 118 18.19 -10.17 -20.31
CA THR A 118 18.90 -10.19 -21.60
C THR A 118 18.71 -8.92 -22.45
N ARG A 119 18.00 -7.90 -21.94
CA ARG A 119 17.71 -6.63 -22.65
C ARG A 119 17.11 -6.82 -24.05
N GLU A 120 16.27 -7.83 -24.20
CA GLU A 120 15.57 -8.10 -25.45
C GLU A 120 14.64 -6.94 -25.80
N LYS A 121 14.89 -6.29 -26.94
CA LYS A 121 14.10 -5.13 -27.40
C LYS A 121 12.63 -5.47 -27.61
N GLY A 122 12.32 -6.74 -27.91
CA GLY A 122 10.94 -7.22 -28.08
C GLY A 122 10.08 -7.07 -26.83
N LEU A 123 10.67 -7.14 -25.63
CA LEU A 123 9.94 -7.04 -24.37
C LEU A 123 9.48 -5.61 -24.05
N LEU A 124 10.15 -4.60 -24.61
CA LEU A 124 9.77 -3.20 -24.42
C LEU A 124 8.40 -2.89 -25.03
N ILE A 125 8.01 -3.58 -26.11
CA ILE A 125 6.73 -3.33 -26.77
C ILE A 125 5.56 -3.60 -25.79
N PRO A 126 5.45 -4.78 -25.15
CA PRO A 126 4.47 -5.01 -24.08
C PRO A 126 4.55 -4.02 -22.93
N VAL A 127 5.77 -3.69 -22.46
CA VAL A 127 5.96 -2.76 -21.34
C VAL A 127 5.38 -1.37 -21.66
N PHE A 128 5.66 -0.85 -22.86
CA PHE A 128 5.13 0.45 -23.28
C PHE A 128 3.61 0.41 -23.50
N ILE A 129 3.07 -0.67 -24.06
CA ILE A 129 1.63 -0.82 -24.26
C ILE A 129 0.92 -0.87 -22.91
N LEU A 130 1.37 -1.73 -21.99
CA LEU A 130 0.76 -1.91 -20.67
C LEU A 130 0.96 -0.66 -19.79
N GLY A 131 2.15 -0.08 -19.77
CA GLY A 131 2.43 1.15 -19.04
C GLY A 131 1.63 2.33 -19.57
N GLY A 132 1.57 2.49 -20.90
CA GLY A 132 0.75 3.53 -21.55
C GLY A 132 -0.73 3.35 -21.27
N LEU A 133 -1.26 2.13 -21.40
CA LEU A 133 -2.65 1.82 -21.11
C LEU A 133 -3.00 2.08 -19.64
N SER A 134 -2.13 1.68 -18.71
CA SER A 134 -2.28 1.97 -17.29
C SER A 134 -2.36 3.47 -17.02
N LEU A 135 -1.48 4.27 -17.63
CA LEU A 135 -1.50 5.74 -17.47
C LEU A 135 -2.78 6.37 -18.04
N ILE A 136 -3.25 5.91 -19.19
CA ILE A 136 -4.53 6.37 -19.78
C ILE A 136 -5.67 6.05 -18.81
N PHE A 137 -5.73 4.82 -18.30
CA PHE A 137 -6.77 4.40 -17.36
C PHE A 137 -6.68 5.10 -16.00
N PHE A 138 -5.48 5.42 -15.53
CA PHE A 138 -5.26 6.23 -14.34
C PHE A 138 -5.82 7.65 -14.53
N THR A 139 -5.60 8.23 -15.71
CA THR A 139 -6.14 9.54 -16.08
C THR A 139 -7.67 9.52 -16.15
N PHE A 140 -8.25 8.48 -16.74
CA PHE A 140 -9.70 8.27 -16.78
C PHE A 140 -10.30 8.12 -15.38
N SER A 141 -9.64 7.33 -14.53
CA SER A 141 -10.13 7.12 -13.17
C SER A 141 -10.05 8.40 -12.33
N LEU A 142 -8.93 9.13 -12.40
CA LEU A 142 -8.79 10.46 -11.78
C LEU A 142 -9.84 11.46 -12.28
N GLY A 143 -10.24 11.35 -13.54
CA GLY A 143 -11.27 12.19 -14.18
C GLY A 143 -12.67 12.02 -13.59
N SER A 144 -12.93 10.94 -12.86
CA SER A 144 -14.20 10.72 -12.14
C SER A 144 -14.39 11.69 -10.96
N SER A 145 -13.30 12.17 -10.35
CA SER A 145 -13.33 13.14 -9.25
C SER A 145 -13.02 14.58 -9.73
N TRP A 146 -14.02 15.46 -9.69
CA TRP A 146 -13.94 16.85 -10.15
C TRP A 146 -12.80 17.67 -9.50
N VAL A 147 -12.46 17.38 -8.24
CA VAL A 147 -11.46 18.12 -7.44
C VAL A 147 -10.02 17.75 -7.77
N LEU A 148 -9.72 16.46 -8.05
CA LEU A 148 -8.36 16.01 -8.34
C LEU A 148 -7.94 16.33 -9.78
N ARG A 149 -8.89 16.35 -10.72
CA ARG A 149 -8.66 16.71 -12.13
C ARG A 149 -8.06 18.10 -12.31
N THR A 150 -8.49 19.08 -11.50
CA THR A 150 -8.06 20.47 -11.63
C THR A 150 -6.63 20.70 -11.15
N TYR A 151 -6.16 19.94 -10.15
CA TYR A 151 -4.88 20.21 -9.49
C TYR A 151 -3.80 19.14 -9.73
N LEU A 152 -4.13 17.83 -9.75
CA LEU A 152 -3.11 16.77 -9.85
C LEU A 152 -2.57 16.55 -11.26
N VAL A 153 -3.44 16.60 -12.28
CA VAL A 153 -3.07 16.42 -13.70
C VAL A 153 -2.01 17.45 -14.15
N PRO A 154 -2.17 18.76 -13.91
CA PRO A 154 -1.15 19.73 -14.29
C PRO A 154 0.15 19.55 -13.49
N ILE A 155 0.09 19.18 -12.20
CA ILE A 155 1.29 18.96 -11.38
C ILE A 155 2.13 17.79 -11.94
N ILE A 156 1.49 16.67 -12.29
CA ILE A 156 2.18 15.50 -12.86
C ILE A 156 2.75 15.82 -14.25
N LEU A 157 2.02 16.55 -15.09
CA LEU A 157 2.52 17.00 -16.40
C LEU A 157 3.71 17.96 -16.29
N ILE A 158 3.68 18.88 -15.32
CA ILE A 158 4.77 19.82 -15.05
C ILE A 158 6.01 19.05 -14.56
N LEU A 159 5.86 18.14 -13.60
CA LEU A 159 6.96 17.32 -13.10
C LEU A 159 7.53 16.38 -14.17
N GLY A 160 6.67 15.75 -14.96
CA GLY A 160 7.07 14.92 -16.10
C GLY A 160 7.83 15.71 -17.17
N GLY A 161 7.36 16.92 -17.50
CA GLY A 161 8.05 17.83 -18.41
C GLY A 161 9.42 18.26 -17.88
N ILE A 162 9.52 18.60 -16.60
CA ILE A 162 10.80 18.99 -15.95
C ILE A 162 11.81 17.83 -15.98
N LEU A 163 11.36 16.59 -15.73
CA LEU A 163 12.24 15.40 -15.77
C LEU A 163 12.79 15.12 -17.17
N ILE A 164 11.98 15.28 -18.21
CA ILE A 164 12.42 15.12 -19.61
C ILE A 164 13.44 16.20 -19.98
N VAL A 165 13.17 17.46 -19.62
CA VAL A 165 14.06 18.59 -19.91
C VAL A 165 15.40 18.45 -19.19
N THR A 166 15.40 18.07 -17.92
CA THR A 166 16.63 17.91 -17.13
C THR A 166 17.47 16.70 -17.57
N ARG A 167 16.83 15.62 -18.02
CA ARG A 167 17.53 14.46 -18.60
C ARG A 167 18.17 14.78 -19.96
N ASN A 168 17.57 15.68 -20.74
CA ASN A 168 18.14 16.13 -22.02
C ASN A 168 19.28 17.16 -21.86
N ARG A 169 19.54 17.68 -20.66
CA ARG A 169 20.66 18.60 -20.39
C ARG A 169 21.93 17.93 -19.86
N ARG A 170 21.96 16.59 -19.76
CA ARG A 170 23.17 15.80 -19.44
C ARG A 170 23.76 15.10 -20.66
N ILE A 171 23.80 15.78 -21.81
CA ILE A 171 24.59 15.42 -22.98
C ILE A 171 25.32 16.68 -23.42
#